data_AF-A0A251YBN2-F1
#
_entry.id   AF-A0A251YBN2-F1
#
_cell.length_a   1.000
_cell.length_b   1.000
_cell.length_c   1.000
_cell.angle_alpha   90.00
_cell.angle_beta   90.00
_cell.angle_gamma   90.00
#
_symmetry.space_group_name_H-M   'P 1'
#
loop_
_entity.id
_entity.type
_entity.pdbx_description
1 polymer ?
#
loop_
_entity_poly.entity_id
_entity_poly.type
_entity_poly.pdbx_seq_one_letter_code
_entity_poly.pdbx_strand_id
1 'polypeptide(L)'
;MADAAPDPHEATAAVVAFVRALATPPWPGDAADAERTLAALGVHPAGEVDAHAPDADLCALTGGPDAVHHLSYGTHRGEVTSVGAHLARHGGPRDPLVRRDHDALVAALTAAFGPSRSPIAGQPSPVLWDVDELEVGVQLFDRVDSSVMLWVDHRERSARAEAAAADDGSPEVRARPGDPA
;
A
#
# COMPACT_ATOMS: atom_id res chain seq x y z
N MET A 1 -15.23 -13.58 26.65
CA MET A 1 -13.84 -13.17 26.92
C MET A 1 -13.63 -11.90 26.11
N ALA A 2 -13.27 -10.80 26.76
CA ALA A 2 -13.08 -9.53 26.05
C ALA A 2 -11.77 -9.63 25.28
N ASP A 3 -11.87 -9.59 23.95
CA ASP A 3 -10.74 -9.42 23.04
C ASP A 3 -10.25 -7.98 23.25
N ALA A 4 -9.17 -7.81 24.02
CA ALA A 4 -8.58 -6.51 24.22
C ALA A 4 -7.91 -6.15 22.89
N ALA A 5 -8.46 -5.15 22.19
CA ALA A 5 -7.82 -4.61 21.00
C ALA A 5 -6.35 -4.29 21.32
N PRO A 6 -5.41 -4.64 20.43
CA PRO A 6 -3.99 -4.42 20.67
C PRO A 6 -3.71 -2.96 21.00
N ASP A 7 -2.68 -2.71 21.82
CA ASP A 7 -2.25 -1.34 22.10
C ASP A 7 -1.91 -0.64 20.77
N PRO A 8 -2.54 0.52 20.46
CA PRO A 8 -2.31 1.24 19.21
C PRO A 8 -0.84 1.55 18.92
N HIS A 9 -0.03 1.74 19.97
CA HIS A 9 1.40 1.98 19.85
C HIS A 9 2.17 0.69 19.47
N GLU A 10 1.82 -0.45 20.07
CA GLU A 10 2.40 -1.75 19.69
C GLU A 10 1.99 -2.15 18.27
N ALA A 11 0.73 -1.91 17.90
CA ALA A 11 0.22 -2.11 16.55
C ALA A 11 1.00 -1.29 15.51
N THR A 12 1.22 0.00 15.76
CA THR A 12 2.00 0.87 14.86
C THR A 12 3.45 0.42 14.77
N ALA A 13 4.07 0.04 15.89
CA ALA A 13 5.45 -0.46 15.91
C ALA A 13 5.60 -1.76 15.10
N ALA A 14 4.64 -2.68 15.21
CA ALA A 14 4.62 -3.91 14.43
C ALA A 14 4.48 -3.65 12.92
N VAL A 15 3.60 -2.72 12.52
CA VAL A 15 3.46 -2.30 11.12
C VAL A 15 4.78 -1.69 10.61
N VAL A 16 5.41 -0.79 11.35
CA VAL A 16 6.68 -0.18 10.96
C VAL A 16 7.80 -1.22 10.84
N ALA A 17 7.87 -2.19 11.76
CA ALA A 17 8.83 -3.29 11.67
C ALA A 17 8.60 -4.14 10.41
N PHE A 18 7.34 -4.43 10.09
CA PHE A 18 6.96 -5.13 8.86
C PHE A 18 7.40 -4.34 7.60
N VAL A 19 7.10 -3.03 7.52
CA VAL A 19 7.50 -2.19 6.38
C VAL A 19 9.02 -2.14 6.24
N ARG A 20 9.76 -2.01 7.35
CA ARG A 20 11.23 -2.00 7.31
C ARG A 20 11.79 -3.32 6.81
N ALA A 21 11.22 -4.44 7.23
CA ALA A 21 11.66 -5.76 6.78
C ALA A 21 11.41 -5.94 5.28
N LEU A 22 10.24 -5.50 4.78
CA LEU A 22 9.97 -5.46 3.35
C LEU A 22 10.97 -4.56 2.63
N ALA A 23 11.13 -3.32 3.09
CA ALA A 23 12.00 -2.33 2.44
C ALA A 23 13.51 -2.64 2.56
N THR A 24 13.90 -3.78 3.14
CA THR A 24 15.29 -4.22 3.22
C THR A 24 15.61 -5.11 2.01
N PRO A 25 16.63 -4.76 1.20
CA PRO A 25 17.05 -5.59 0.07
C PRO A 25 17.49 -7.02 0.49
N PRO A 26 17.37 -8.01 -0.40
CA PRO A 26 16.86 -7.90 -1.77
C PRO A 26 15.33 -7.92 -1.84
N TRP A 27 14.75 -7.08 -2.71
CA TRP A 27 13.31 -7.14 -3.00
C TRP A 27 12.99 -8.39 -3.84
N PRO A 28 11.87 -9.09 -3.58
CA PRO A 28 11.52 -10.31 -4.31
C PRO A 28 11.45 -10.08 -5.82
N GLY A 29 12.08 -10.98 -6.57
CA GLY A 29 12.09 -10.93 -8.04
C GLY A 29 10.76 -11.40 -8.64
N ASP A 30 10.21 -12.47 -8.07
CA ASP A 30 9.02 -13.16 -8.54
C ASP A 30 8.07 -13.54 -7.39
N ALA A 31 6.92 -14.14 -7.75
CA ALA A 31 5.90 -14.55 -6.77
C ALA A 31 6.43 -15.55 -5.74
N ALA A 32 7.26 -16.53 -6.14
CA ALA A 32 7.79 -17.52 -5.21
C ALA A 32 8.77 -16.90 -4.20
N ASP A 33 9.57 -15.93 -4.65
CA ASP A 33 10.43 -15.13 -3.78
C ASP A 33 9.61 -14.26 -2.82
N ALA A 34 8.55 -13.62 -3.30
CA ALA A 34 7.65 -12.83 -2.46
C ALA A 34 7.01 -13.68 -1.38
N GLU A 35 6.45 -14.83 -1.74
CA GLU A 35 5.84 -15.75 -0.78
C GLU A 35 6.83 -16.23 0.28
N ARG A 36 8.09 -16.51 -0.09
CA ARG A 36 9.14 -16.89 0.88
C ARG A 36 9.49 -15.76 1.83
N THR A 37 9.66 -14.54 1.30
CA THR A 37 9.96 -13.35 2.10
C THR A 37 8.81 -13.02 3.05
N LEU A 38 7.58 -13.05 2.55
CA LEU A 38 6.36 -12.80 3.34
C LEU A 38 6.13 -13.88 4.40
N ALA A 39 6.39 -15.15 4.08
CA ALA A 39 6.29 -16.25 5.05
C ALA A 39 7.25 -16.07 6.23
N ALA A 40 8.45 -15.53 6.00
CA ALA A 40 9.39 -15.20 7.09
C ALA A 40 8.86 -14.08 8.01
N LEU A 41 7.90 -13.29 7.54
CA LEU A 41 7.19 -12.24 8.29
C LEU A 41 5.86 -12.73 8.86
N GLY A 42 5.56 -14.03 8.77
CA GLY A 42 4.29 -14.61 9.24
C GLY A 42 3.09 -14.29 8.36
N VAL A 43 3.34 -13.98 7.09
CA VAL A 43 2.32 -13.67 6.07
C VAL A 43 2.28 -14.78 5.02
N HIS A 44 1.08 -15.22 4.65
CA HIS A 44 0.90 -16.34 3.73
C HIS A 44 -0.18 -16.04 2.68
N PRO A 45 -0.11 -16.62 1.47
CA PRO A 45 -1.20 -16.53 0.50
C PRO A 45 -2.53 -17.00 1.09
N ALA A 46 -3.58 -16.19 0.90
CA ALA A 46 -4.95 -16.54 1.28
C ALA A 46 -5.63 -17.47 0.25
N GLY A 47 -5.00 -17.68 -0.92
CA GLY A 47 -5.49 -18.54 -2.00
C GLY A 47 -6.37 -17.81 -3.03
N GLU A 48 -6.66 -16.53 -2.82
CA GLU A 48 -7.38 -15.69 -3.78
C GLU A 48 -6.38 -14.90 -4.64
N VAL A 49 -6.53 -15.01 -5.96
CA VAL A 49 -5.80 -14.20 -6.95
C VAL A 49 -6.84 -13.51 -7.82
N ASP A 50 -6.83 -12.18 -7.80
CA ASP A 50 -7.62 -11.34 -8.69
C ASP A 50 -6.71 -10.87 -9.84
N ALA A 51 -6.95 -11.39 -11.05
CA ALA A 51 -6.20 -10.97 -12.24
C ALA A 51 -6.76 -9.63 -12.71
N HIS A 52 -6.04 -8.54 -12.45
CA HIS A 52 -6.48 -7.19 -12.79
C HIS A 52 -6.23 -6.84 -14.27
N ALA A 53 -5.29 -7.55 -14.92
CA ALA A 53 -4.98 -7.43 -16.35
C ALA A 53 -4.34 -8.75 -16.88
N PRO A 54 -4.22 -8.97 -18.20
CA PRO A 54 -3.66 -10.21 -18.77
C PRO A 54 -2.26 -10.56 -18.29
N ASP A 55 -1.48 -9.53 -17.95
CA ASP A 55 -0.09 -9.63 -17.47
C ASP A 55 0.04 -9.23 -15.99
N ALA A 56 -1.06 -9.02 -15.25
CA ALA A 56 -1.01 -8.54 -13.87
C ALA A 56 -1.94 -9.31 -12.93
N ASP A 57 -1.36 -9.83 -11.86
CA ASP A 57 -2.06 -10.57 -10.82
C ASP A 57 -1.96 -9.83 -9.48
N LEU A 58 -3.06 -9.79 -8.73
CA LEU A 58 -3.10 -9.37 -7.34
C LEU A 58 -3.39 -10.59 -6.46
N CYS A 59 -2.46 -10.95 -5.59
CA CYS A 59 -2.61 -12.08 -4.69
C CYS A 59 -2.95 -11.60 -3.28
N ALA A 60 -4.05 -12.08 -2.72
CA ALA A 60 -4.45 -11.80 -1.36
C ALA A 60 -3.61 -12.60 -0.36
N LEU A 61 -3.27 -11.95 0.76
CA LEU A 61 -2.45 -12.48 1.83
C LEU A 61 -3.23 -12.50 3.16
N THR A 62 -2.86 -13.44 4.03
CA THR A 62 -3.36 -13.59 5.40
C THR A 62 -2.21 -13.63 6.40
N GLY A 63 -2.49 -13.37 7.67
CA GLY A 63 -1.48 -13.18 8.72
C GLY A 63 -0.95 -11.75 8.76
N GLY A 64 0.27 -11.58 9.28
CA GLY A 64 0.88 -10.26 9.49
C GLY A 64 0.45 -9.56 10.78
N PRO A 65 0.78 -8.26 10.93
CA PRO A 65 0.42 -7.49 12.13
C PRO A 65 -1.10 -7.41 12.33
N ASP A 66 -1.57 -7.53 13.57
CA ASP A 66 -3.01 -7.53 13.92
C ASP A 66 -3.78 -6.29 13.41
N ALA A 67 -3.08 -5.18 13.17
CA ALA A 67 -3.64 -3.94 12.64
C ALA A 67 -3.96 -3.96 11.14
N VAL A 68 -3.51 -4.99 10.42
CA VAL A 68 -3.72 -5.16 8.98
C VAL A 68 -5.02 -5.92 8.75
N HIS A 69 -5.99 -5.26 8.11
CA HIS A 69 -7.27 -5.87 7.75
C HIS A 69 -7.22 -6.64 6.44
N HIS A 70 -6.45 -6.14 5.48
CA HIS A 70 -6.25 -6.77 4.19
C HIS A 70 -4.82 -6.52 3.74
N LEU A 71 -4.18 -7.55 3.20
CA LEU A 71 -2.81 -7.52 2.71
C LEU A 71 -2.79 -8.21 1.35
N SER A 72 -2.01 -7.68 0.42
CA SER A 72 -1.88 -8.25 -0.92
C SER A 72 -0.52 -7.92 -1.52
N TYR A 73 -0.12 -8.66 -2.55
CA TYR A 73 0.99 -8.28 -3.41
C TYR A 73 0.58 -8.32 -4.87
N GLY A 74 1.11 -7.37 -5.65
CA GLY A 74 0.92 -7.27 -7.09
C GLY A 74 2.10 -7.84 -7.85
N THR A 75 1.80 -8.46 -9.00
CA THR A 75 2.82 -8.83 -9.98
C THR A 75 2.47 -8.28 -11.35
N HIS A 76 3.49 -8.03 -12.17
CA HIS A 76 3.34 -7.72 -13.58
C HIS A 76 4.40 -8.49 -14.39
N ARG A 77 3.96 -9.28 -15.38
CA ARG A 77 4.83 -10.19 -16.16
C ARG A 77 5.68 -11.12 -15.29
N GLY A 78 5.09 -11.58 -14.19
CA GLY A 78 5.73 -12.46 -13.22
C GLY A 78 6.70 -11.76 -12.26
N GLU A 79 6.95 -10.47 -12.42
CA GLU A 79 7.79 -9.69 -11.51
C GLU A 79 6.94 -9.04 -10.41
N VAL A 80 7.41 -9.08 -9.16
CA VAL A 80 6.71 -8.42 -8.05
C VAL A 80 6.86 -6.91 -8.18
N THR A 81 5.73 -6.21 -8.18
CA THR A 81 5.67 -4.76 -8.33
C THR A 81 5.38 -4.09 -6.99
N SER A 82 4.45 -4.63 -6.21
CA SER A 82 3.96 -3.97 -5.00
C SER A 82 3.56 -4.95 -3.89
N VAL A 83 3.63 -4.47 -2.65
CA VAL A 83 2.94 -5.08 -1.50
C VAL A 83 2.07 -4.00 -0.87
N GLY A 84 0.77 -4.25 -0.75
CA GLY A 84 -0.22 -3.29 -0.25
C GLY A 84 -0.97 -3.81 0.97
N ALA A 85 -1.22 -2.94 1.94
CA ALA A 85 -1.94 -3.24 3.19
C ALA A 85 -3.01 -2.19 3.47
N HIS A 86 -4.23 -2.62 3.79
CA HIS A 86 -5.25 -1.78 4.40
C HIS A 86 -5.21 -1.96 5.92
N LEU A 87 -4.98 -0.85 6.62
CA LEU A 87 -5.02 -0.75 8.07
C LEU A 87 -6.41 -0.27 8.51
N ALA A 88 -6.67 -0.39 9.82
CA ALA A 88 -7.81 0.17 10.57
C ALA A 88 -8.89 0.87 9.71
N ARG A 89 -10.02 0.20 9.48
CA ARG A 89 -11.18 0.76 8.76
C ARG A 89 -12.30 1.13 9.73
N HIS A 90 -12.73 2.38 9.69
CA HIS A 90 -13.93 2.84 10.37
C HIS A 90 -14.98 3.29 9.34
N GLY A 91 -16.23 2.84 9.50
CA GLY A 91 -17.31 3.11 8.54
C GLY A 91 -17.88 4.54 8.57
N GLY A 92 -17.22 5.46 9.29
CA GLY A 92 -17.61 6.86 9.39
C GLY A 92 -16.65 7.78 8.62
N PRO A 93 -17.14 8.85 7.99
CA PRO A 93 -16.29 9.84 7.35
C PRO A 93 -15.55 10.69 8.39
N ARG A 94 -14.32 11.10 8.06
CA ARG A 94 -13.47 11.99 8.87
C ARG A 94 -13.31 11.53 10.32
N ASP A 95 -13.09 10.24 10.50
CA ASP A 95 -12.92 9.68 11.84
C ASP A 95 -11.63 10.20 12.49
N PRO A 96 -11.70 10.85 13.66
CA PRO A 96 -10.53 11.43 14.31
C PRO A 96 -9.55 10.36 14.81
N LEU A 97 -9.99 9.13 15.09
CA LEU A 97 -9.11 8.03 15.50
C LEU A 97 -8.29 7.54 14.32
N VAL A 98 -8.91 7.33 13.15
CA VAL A 98 -8.19 6.93 11.94
C VAL A 98 -7.19 8.01 11.53
N ARG A 99 -7.55 9.29 11.67
CA ARG A 99 -6.62 10.40 11.42
C ARG A 99 -5.43 10.38 12.40
N ARG A 100 -5.68 10.16 13.68
CA ARG A 100 -4.62 10.07 14.70
C ARG A 100 -3.67 8.92 14.41
N ASP A 101 -4.22 7.75 14.07
CA ASP A 101 -3.44 6.54 13.82
C ASP A 101 -2.63 6.68 12.51
N HIS A 102 -3.19 7.34 11.49
CA HIS A 102 -2.45 7.79 10.30
C HIS A 102 -1.27 8.69 10.66
N ASP A 103 -1.51 9.75 11.43
CA ASP A 103 -0.47 10.73 11.77
C ASP A 103 0.64 10.08 12.63
N ALA A 104 0.29 9.15 13.52
CA ALA A 104 1.24 8.35 14.29
C ALA A 104 2.08 7.42 13.41
N LEU A 105 1.46 6.73 12.44
CA LEU A 105 2.15 5.89 11.47
C LEU A 105 3.13 6.72 10.61
N VAL A 106 2.69 7.86 10.07
CA VAL A 106 3.53 8.77 9.28
C VAL A 106 4.73 9.25 10.11
N ALA A 107 4.51 9.63 11.37
CA ALA A 107 5.60 10.05 12.25
C ALA A 107 6.61 8.92 12.48
N ALA A 108 6.14 7.69 12.72
CA ALA A 108 7.00 6.53 12.96
C ALA A 108 7.77 6.10 11.69
N LEU A 109 7.14 6.13 10.52
CA LEU A 109 7.80 5.87 9.24
C LEU A 109 8.81 6.97 8.90
N THR A 110 8.50 8.23 9.20
CA THR A 110 9.45 9.35 9.05
C THR A 110 10.67 9.17 9.95
N ALA A 111 10.49 8.66 11.18
CA ALA A 111 11.60 8.33 12.06
C ALA A 111 12.44 7.16 11.52
N ALA A 112 11.86 6.23 10.77
CA ALA A 112 12.54 5.06 10.23
C ALA A 112 13.28 5.33 8.90
N PHE A 113 12.64 6.07 7.98
CA PHE A 113 13.11 6.28 6.60
C PHE A 113 13.59 7.71 6.32
N GLY A 114 13.43 8.62 7.28
CA GLY A 114 13.74 10.04 7.10
C GLY A 114 12.56 10.85 6.55
N PRO A 115 12.82 12.07 6.04
CA PRO A 115 11.76 12.98 5.60
C PRO A 115 10.90 12.39 4.47
N SER A 116 9.60 12.53 4.60
CA SER A 116 8.64 12.18 3.55
C SER A 116 8.49 13.28 2.49
N ARG A 117 8.01 12.92 1.30
CA ARG A 117 7.46 13.85 0.30
C ARG A 117 5.95 13.69 0.14
N SER A 118 5.29 14.73 -0.35
CA SER A 118 3.89 14.68 -0.79
C SER A 118 3.84 14.86 -2.31
N PRO A 119 3.25 13.93 -3.07
CA PRO A 119 3.12 14.06 -4.52
C PRO A 119 2.08 15.10 -4.93
N ILE A 120 1.20 15.51 -4.00
CA ILE A 120 0.16 16.51 -4.26
C ILE A 120 0.36 17.71 -3.34
N ALA A 121 0.78 18.83 -3.93
CA ALA A 121 1.07 20.05 -3.18
C ALA A 121 -0.12 20.48 -2.30
N GLY A 122 0.15 20.71 -1.01
CA GLY A 122 -0.85 21.16 -0.04
C GLY A 122 -1.81 20.06 0.44
N GLN A 123 -1.66 18.82 -0.01
CA GLN A 123 -2.43 17.69 0.54
C GLN A 123 -1.62 16.95 1.62
N PRO A 124 -2.26 16.62 2.76
CA PRO A 124 -1.61 15.88 3.84
C PRO A 124 -1.45 14.38 3.52
N SER A 125 -2.03 13.90 2.42
CA SER A 125 -2.02 12.51 1.97
C SER A 125 -2.24 12.47 0.45
N PRO A 126 -1.59 11.55 -0.29
CA PRO A 126 -0.66 10.54 0.21
C PRO A 126 0.69 11.12 0.64
N VAL A 127 1.42 10.34 1.43
CA VAL A 127 2.77 10.64 1.92
C VAL A 127 3.70 9.53 1.46
N LEU A 128 4.85 9.87 0.89
CA LEU A 128 5.77 8.93 0.25
C LEU A 128 7.20 9.04 0.82
N TRP A 129 7.92 7.93 0.84
CA TRP A 129 9.35 7.85 1.15
C TRP A 129 10.07 7.08 0.04
N ASP A 130 11.16 7.63 -0.46
CA ASP A 130 12.05 6.94 -1.39
C ASP A 130 13.10 6.15 -0.58
N VAL A 131 13.08 4.82 -0.71
CA VAL A 131 13.99 3.90 0.01
C VAL A 131 14.72 3.04 -1.01
N ASP A 132 15.92 3.48 -1.41
CA ASP A 132 16.70 2.86 -2.48
C ASP A 132 15.88 2.66 -3.76
N GLU A 133 15.64 1.42 -4.23
CA GLU A 133 14.82 1.11 -5.42
C GLU A 133 13.31 1.15 -5.15
N LEU A 134 12.92 1.29 -3.89
CA LEU A 134 11.55 1.17 -3.42
C LEU A 134 10.93 2.54 -3.11
N GLU A 135 9.61 2.59 -3.17
CA GLU A 135 8.78 3.67 -2.65
C GLU A 135 7.85 3.11 -1.58
N VAL A 136 7.89 3.68 -0.39
CA VAL A 136 6.90 3.39 0.66
C VAL A 136 5.88 4.51 0.62
N GLY A 137 4.58 4.18 0.58
CA GLY A 137 3.53 5.17 0.56
C GLY A 137 2.41 4.89 1.56
N VAL A 138 1.82 5.97 2.07
CA VAL A 138 0.67 5.94 2.97
C VAL A 138 -0.41 6.89 2.44
N GLN A 139 -1.64 6.40 2.37
CA GLN A 139 -2.83 7.13 1.94
C GLN A 139 -3.90 7.04 3.03
N LEU A 140 -4.35 8.20 3.50
CA LEU A 140 -5.59 8.35 4.23
C LEU A 140 -6.76 8.49 3.25
N PHE A 141 -7.78 7.66 3.45
CA PHE A 141 -9.13 7.86 2.92
C PHE A 141 -10.01 8.30 4.08
N ASP A 142 -10.76 9.40 3.94
CA ASP A 142 -11.59 9.96 5.01
C ASP A 142 -12.96 10.48 4.54
N ARG A 143 -13.28 10.33 3.25
CA ARG A 143 -14.47 10.97 2.65
C ARG A 143 -15.77 10.22 2.90
N VAL A 144 -15.75 8.89 2.78
CA VAL A 144 -16.94 8.03 2.91
C VAL A 144 -16.74 7.13 4.11
N ASP A 145 -15.75 6.25 3.98
CA ASP A 145 -15.16 5.53 5.10
C ASP A 145 -13.82 6.16 5.44
N SER A 146 -13.41 5.99 6.69
CA SER A 146 -12.06 6.34 7.13
C SER A 146 -11.20 5.08 7.14
N SER A 147 -10.14 5.06 6.34
CA SER A 147 -9.16 3.98 6.31
C SER A 147 -7.78 4.49 5.97
N VAL A 148 -6.77 3.72 6.37
CA VAL A 148 -5.37 3.98 5.97
C VAL A 148 -4.92 2.83 5.08
N MET A 149 -4.37 3.18 3.92
CA MET A 149 -3.70 2.24 3.04
C MET A 149 -2.20 2.53 3.07
N LEU A 150 -1.41 1.48 3.17
CA LEU A 150 0.05 1.48 3.13
C LEU A 150 0.47 0.63 1.94
N TRP A 151 1.51 1.03 1.24
CA TRP A 151 2.12 0.19 0.19
C TRP A 151 3.63 0.35 0.16
N VAL A 152 4.28 -0.67 -0.42
CA VAL A 152 5.69 -0.65 -0.77
C VAL A 152 5.80 -1.10 -2.23
N ASP A 153 6.27 -0.21 -3.09
CA ASP A 153 6.40 -0.41 -4.52
C ASP A 153 7.86 -0.51 -4.93
N HIS A 154 8.17 -1.39 -5.89
CA HIS A 154 9.41 -1.30 -6.63
C HIS A 154 9.26 -0.30 -7.77
N ARG A 155 9.87 0.88 -7.64
CA ARG A 155 9.59 2.06 -8.49
C ARG A 155 9.62 1.78 -9.99
N GLU A 156 10.69 1.15 -10.48
CA GLU A 156 10.83 0.87 -11.91
C GLU A 156 9.89 -0.24 -12.42
N ARG A 157 9.55 -1.23 -11.58
CA ARG A 157 8.67 -2.34 -11.96
C ARG A 157 7.22 -1.87 -11.97
N SER A 158 6.80 -1.15 -10.92
CA SER A 158 5.47 -0.55 -10.83
C SER A 158 5.25 0.47 -11.96
N ALA A 159 6.20 1.36 -12.24
CA ALA A 159 6.07 2.33 -13.34
C ALA A 159 5.92 1.65 -14.72
N ARG A 160 6.62 0.53 -14.96
CA ARG A 160 6.44 -0.26 -16.19
C ARG A 160 5.05 -0.91 -16.27
N ALA A 161 4.53 -1.42 -15.15
CA ALA A 161 3.20 -2.00 -15.08
C ALA A 161 2.10 -0.95 -15.32
N GLU A 162 2.22 0.23 -14.70
CA GLU A 162 1.30 1.35 -14.90
C GLU A 162 1.32 1.85 -16.35
N ALA A 163 2.50 1.99 -16.96
CA ALA A 163 2.62 2.38 -18.36
C ALA A 163 1.95 1.36 -19.31
N ALA A 164 2.13 0.07 -19.06
CA ALA A 164 1.48 -0.99 -19.84
C ALA A 164 -0.05 -0.94 -19.70
N ALA A 165 -0.56 -0.70 -18.49
CA ALA A 165 -2.00 -0.57 -18.25
C ALA A 165 -2.61 0.69 -18.91
N ALA A 166 -1.85 1.78 -19.01
CA ALA A 166 -2.30 3.00 -19.69
C ALA A 166 -2.36 2.82 -21.22
N ASP A 167 -1.43 2.06 -21.79
CA ASP A 167 -1.35 1.77 -23.23
C ASP A 167 -2.44 0.80 -23.72
N ASP A 168 -2.95 -0.09 -22.84
CA ASP A 168 -3.99 -1.08 -23.14
C ASP A 168 -5.41 -0.49 -23.32
N GLY A 169 -5.53 0.83 -23.52
CA GLY A 169 -6.70 1.44 -24.14
C GLY A 169 -7.75 2.00 -23.18
N SER A 170 -7.33 2.85 -22.24
CA SER A 170 -8.29 3.83 -21.69
C SER A 170 -8.77 4.74 -22.84
N PRO A 171 -10.08 4.86 -23.10
CA PRO A 171 -10.55 5.77 -24.13
C PRO A 171 -10.13 7.18 -23.74
N GLU A 172 -9.37 7.86 -24.62
CA GLU A 172 -9.13 9.29 -24.51
C GLU A 172 -10.48 9.95 -24.22
N VAL A 173 -10.67 10.49 -23.03
CA VAL A 173 -11.73 11.46 -22.78
C VAL A 173 -11.30 12.70 -23.56
N ARG A 174 -11.62 12.70 -24.86
CA ARG A 174 -11.60 13.89 -25.69
C ARG A 174 -12.59 14.85 -25.05
N ALA A 175 -12.07 15.82 -24.31
CA ALA A 175 -12.81 17.03 -24.00
C ALA A 175 -13.37 17.55 -25.33
N ARG A 176 -14.70 17.49 -25.49
CA ARG A 176 -15.34 18.09 -26.66
C ARG A 176 -15.05 19.60 -26.60
N PRO A 177 -14.41 20.18 -27.62
CA PRO A 177 -14.25 21.61 -27.70
C PRO A 177 -15.57 22.23 -28.19
N GLY A 178 -16.10 23.15 -27.39
CA GLY A 178 -17.02 24.19 -27.83
C GLY A 178 -18.50 23.81 -27.89
N ASP A 179 -19.30 24.48 -27.06
CA ASP A 179 -20.42 25.24 -27.63
C ASP A 179 -20.70 26.48 -26.75
N PRO A 180 -20.43 27.71 -27.24
CA PRO A 180 -20.89 28.93 -26.62
C PRO A 180 -22.23 29.39 -27.23
N ALA A 181 -23.24 29.56 -26.38
CA ALA A 181 -24.14 30.73 -26.28
C ALA A 181 -25.25 30.45 -25.26
#